data_AF-A0A6L6PZ59-F1
#
_entry.id   AF-A0A6L6PZ59-F1
#
_cell.length_a   1.000
_cell.length_b   1.000
_cell.length_c   1.000
_cell.angle_alpha   90.00
_cell.angle_beta   90.00
_cell.angle_gamma   90.00
#
_symmetry.space_group_name_H-M   'P 1'
#
loop_
_entity.id
_entity.type
_entity.pdbx_description
1 polymer ?
#
loop_
_entity_poly.entity_id
_entity_poly.type
_entity_poly.pdbx_seq_one_letter_code
_entity_poly.pdbx_strand_id
1 'polypeptide(L)'
;MKLFALHALRGWPLWLALLAIPPAMADQTPNLPRKSNMTEVPSRLQATFAQTKTVCFGRFVITVPARTKVIWGRMTVGAEIYIGPNKSGEIGQFVERQRIKIEEELDRRDERVTAPDAVFGKVFDGAGMGHKMLVGLNSINYTLFSFIPLSTGLFIFEDMRIIPTKIKQRIAEHNRVAHLLRPRTDDEIPTGKGVCLEGGFVDHDDEFENTSIGFRLEDFPDVHLSLNIMKNREFVLPQTDFQRDLKYAEKSAREEGLGAWWDSIQYLRRGRRTILELQGEEVAAWKPARAGFHEANHEFIFWSPGRANDPYHPQIRAEFHTGVKENKRAATPPSVTNEEAIALWDTLLGSIRVRPAAPAAVAKSVVVPGTSVSAGLPCPNAGWWECQDAKQYGPKVQVKGSAVRYFREGNAMPQAALQKQSWWQRMTGTRDIFHSAIPSQWRLLDRRLQQRLPEQEASVKHEVKTAPTTPESTGGEAVVSRN
;
A
#
# COMPACT_ATOMS: atom_id res chain seq x y z
N MET A 1 -48.35 -23.85 -5.82
CA MET A 1 -49.46 -24.84 -5.80
C MET A 1 -49.48 -25.56 -7.14
N LYS A 2 -49.36 -26.89 -7.09
CA LYS A 2 -49.86 -27.98 -7.98
C LYS A 2 -50.60 -27.57 -9.26
N LEU A 3 -50.55 -28.23 -10.43
CA LEU A 3 -50.02 -29.51 -10.96
C LEU A 3 -50.37 -29.49 -12.48
N PHE A 4 -49.64 -30.14 -13.39
CA PHE A 4 -50.01 -31.34 -14.19
C PHE A 4 -49.17 -31.29 -15.50
N ALA A 5 -48.66 -32.34 -16.16
CA ALA A 5 -48.75 -33.81 -16.11
C ALA A 5 -47.53 -34.36 -16.91
N LEU A 6 -46.76 -35.37 -16.45
CA LEU A 6 -46.90 -36.84 -16.67
C LEU A 6 -46.91 -37.23 -18.17
N HIS A 7 -45.87 -37.87 -18.74
CA HIS A 7 -45.58 -39.33 -18.75
C HIS A 7 -44.10 -39.53 -19.20
N ALA A 8 -43.20 -40.26 -18.52
CA ALA A 8 -43.06 -41.74 -18.42
C ALA A 8 -42.89 -42.44 -19.79
N LEU A 9 -41.98 -43.37 -20.08
CA LEU A 9 -40.85 -44.04 -19.41
C LEU A 9 -40.24 -45.00 -20.46
N ARG A 10 -38.97 -45.41 -20.25
CA ARG A 10 -38.30 -46.67 -20.70
C ARG A 10 -37.60 -46.75 -22.07
N GLY A 11 -36.30 -47.12 -21.98
CA GLY A 11 -35.75 -48.25 -22.73
C GLY A 11 -34.62 -47.95 -23.71
N TRP A 12 -33.38 -47.96 -23.22
CA TRP A 12 -32.15 -48.22 -24.00
C TRP A 12 -31.82 -49.73 -23.94
N PRO A 13 -30.89 -50.33 -24.74
CA PRO A 13 -29.79 -49.71 -25.50
C PRO A 13 -29.39 -50.34 -26.87
N LEU A 14 -28.43 -49.67 -27.55
CA LEU A 14 -27.36 -50.12 -28.48
C LEU A 14 -27.81 -50.82 -29.79
N TRP A 15 -27.31 -50.44 -30.99
CA TRP A 15 -25.97 -50.72 -31.52
C TRP A 15 -25.57 -49.76 -32.68
N LEU A 16 -24.26 -49.43 -32.72
CA LEU A 16 -23.36 -49.07 -33.85
C LEU A 16 -23.77 -48.03 -34.91
N ALA A 17 -22.98 -46.95 -35.01
CA ALA A 17 -22.12 -46.70 -36.19
C ALA A 17 -21.11 -45.57 -35.90
N LEU A 18 -19.82 -45.89 -36.04
CA LEU A 18 -18.73 -44.92 -36.17
C LEU A 18 -18.92 -44.11 -37.45
N LEU A 19 -18.85 -42.79 -37.36
CA LEU A 19 -18.43 -41.93 -38.46
C LEU A 19 -17.31 -41.01 -37.97
N ALA A 20 -16.12 -41.28 -38.47
CA ALA A 20 -14.95 -40.43 -38.36
C ALA A 20 -15.19 -39.13 -39.13
N ILE A 21 -14.95 -37.98 -38.49
CA ILE A 21 -14.84 -36.68 -39.13
C ILE A 21 -13.38 -36.20 -38.92
N PRO A 22 -12.68 -35.76 -39.99
CA PRO A 22 -11.24 -35.54 -39.99
C PRO A 22 -10.79 -34.30 -39.18
N PRO A 23 -9.54 -34.26 -38.69
CA PRO A 23 -8.98 -33.12 -38.01
C PRO A 23 -8.32 -32.18 -39.03
N ALA A 24 -9.03 -31.18 -39.53
CA ALA A 24 -8.41 -30.10 -40.30
C ALA A 24 -9.34 -28.89 -40.45
N MET A 25 -9.36 -28.02 -39.44
CA MET A 25 -9.38 -26.57 -39.64
C MET A 25 -8.59 -25.95 -38.50
N ALA A 26 -7.28 -25.93 -38.71
CA ALA A 26 -6.43 -24.97 -38.04
C ALA A 26 -6.75 -23.56 -38.58
N ASP A 27 -6.52 -22.60 -37.71
CA ASP A 27 -6.22 -21.20 -38.01
C ASP A 27 -7.40 -20.24 -38.16
N GLN A 28 -7.75 -19.62 -37.02
CA GLN A 28 -7.91 -18.17 -36.89
C GLN A 28 -7.85 -17.81 -35.40
N THR A 29 -6.67 -17.97 -34.80
CA THR A 29 -6.34 -17.23 -33.58
C THR A 29 -6.35 -15.74 -33.91
N PRO A 30 -7.15 -14.90 -33.24
CA PRO A 30 -7.03 -13.45 -33.39
C PRO A 30 -5.63 -13.07 -32.95
N ASN A 31 -4.90 -12.41 -33.86
CA ASN A 31 -3.54 -11.92 -33.66
C ASN A 31 -3.29 -11.39 -32.24
N LEU A 32 -2.20 -11.89 -31.64
CA LEU A 32 -1.55 -11.34 -30.47
C LEU A 32 -1.30 -9.82 -30.63
N PRO A 33 -1.35 -9.03 -29.54
CA PRO A 33 -1.42 -7.58 -29.60
C PRO A 33 -0.20 -6.97 -30.30
N ARG A 34 -0.48 -6.20 -31.35
CA ARG A 34 0.48 -5.27 -31.96
C ARG A 34 1.02 -4.39 -30.83
N LYS A 35 2.34 -4.42 -30.61
CA LYS A 35 3.04 -3.47 -29.73
C LYS A 35 2.50 -2.08 -30.02
N SER A 36 2.12 -1.35 -28.97
CA SER A 36 1.79 0.07 -29.03
C SER A 36 2.87 0.77 -29.85
N ASN A 37 2.57 1.12 -31.10
CA ASN A 37 3.39 2.07 -31.82
C ASN A 37 3.14 3.38 -31.11
N MET A 38 4.01 3.73 -30.17
CA MET A 38 4.12 5.09 -29.68
C MET A 38 4.37 5.96 -30.92
N THR A 39 3.35 6.66 -31.37
CA THR A 39 3.51 7.81 -32.25
C THR A 39 4.52 8.74 -31.58
N GLU A 40 5.47 9.25 -32.36
CA GLU A 40 6.44 10.24 -31.87
C GLU A 40 5.70 11.35 -31.12
N VAL A 41 6.11 11.62 -29.87
CA VAL A 41 5.41 12.57 -29.00
C VAL A 41 5.42 13.94 -29.69
N PRO A 42 4.25 14.56 -29.94
CA PRO A 42 4.19 15.88 -30.56
C PRO A 42 5.09 16.91 -29.86
N SER A 43 5.75 17.78 -30.62
CA SER A 43 6.75 18.73 -30.10
C SER A 43 6.22 19.61 -28.96
N ARG A 44 4.94 20.02 -29.01
CA ARG A 44 4.27 20.78 -27.94
C ARG A 44 4.18 19.98 -26.63
N LEU A 45 3.94 18.67 -26.72
CA LEU A 45 3.93 17.79 -25.56
C LEU A 45 5.34 17.54 -25.03
N GLN A 46 6.37 17.44 -25.90
CA GLN A 46 7.76 17.32 -25.43
C GLN A 46 8.15 18.47 -24.50
N ALA A 47 7.79 19.71 -24.87
CA ALA A 47 8.01 20.88 -24.01
C ALA A 47 7.25 20.77 -22.68
N THR A 48 5.99 20.30 -22.72
CA THR A 48 5.16 20.10 -21.51
C THR A 48 5.78 19.08 -20.55
N PHE A 49 6.39 18.01 -21.07
CA PHE A 49 7.05 16.96 -20.29
C PHE A 49 8.57 17.17 -20.09
N ALA A 50 9.12 18.31 -20.50
CA ALA A 50 10.54 18.60 -20.32
C ALA A 50 10.93 18.66 -18.82
N GLN A 51 10.00 19.11 -17.98
CA GLN A 51 10.11 19.04 -16.53
C GLN A 51 8.94 18.27 -15.96
N THR A 52 9.23 17.25 -15.15
CA THR A 52 8.22 16.38 -14.56
C THR A 52 8.37 16.30 -13.06
N LYS A 53 7.30 15.87 -12.40
CA LYS A 53 7.30 15.45 -11.00
C LYS A 53 6.62 14.10 -10.86
N THR A 54 7.04 13.34 -9.86
CA THR A 54 6.38 12.08 -9.49
C THR A 54 5.37 12.36 -8.39
N VAL A 55 4.12 11.91 -8.58
CA VAL A 55 3.06 12.03 -7.59
C VAL A 55 2.79 10.66 -6.98
N CYS A 56 2.77 10.56 -5.65
CA CYS A 56 2.36 9.37 -4.94
C CYS A 56 0.86 9.37 -4.62
N PHE A 57 0.16 8.30 -4.95
CA PHE A 57 -1.26 8.14 -4.66
C PHE A 57 -1.59 6.67 -4.43
N GLY A 58 -2.32 6.37 -3.35
CA GLY A 58 -2.56 4.99 -2.97
C GLY A 58 -1.23 4.23 -2.80
N ARG A 59 -1.05 3.15 -3.56
CA ARG A 59 0.19 2.36 -3.62
C ARG A 59 1.01 2.59 -4.88
N PHE A 60 0.66 3.61 -5.65
CA PHE A 60 1.19 3.85 -6.99
C PHE A 60 1.87 5.20 -7.05
N VAL A 61 2.64 5.37 -8.12
CA VAL A 61 3.16 6.67 -8.53
C VAL A 61 2.87 6.89 -10.01
N ILE A 62 2.71 8.16 -10.38
CA ILE A 62 2.53 8.61 -11.76
C ILE A 62 3.50 9.76 -12.02
N THR A 63 4.03 9.84 -13.23
CA THR A 63 4.87 10.95 -13.67
C THR A 63 4.03 11.94 -14.44
N VAL A 64 3.97 13.18 -13.97
CA VAL A 64 3.18 14.26 -14.57
C VAL A 64 4.07 15.47 -14.86
N PRO A 65 3.67 16.38 -15.77
CA PRO A 65 4.33 17.67 -15.93
C PRO A 65 4.49 18.39 -14.58
N ALA A 66 5.62 19.07 -14.36
CA ALA A 66 5.93 19.73 -13.09
C ALA A 66 4.80 20.69 -12.66
N ARG A 67 4.25 21.42 -13.63
CA ARG A 67 3.10 22.33 -13.52
C ARG A 67 1.75 21.61 -13.68
N THR A 68 1.57 20.55 -12.90
CA THR A 68 0.29 19.83 -12.79
C THR A 68 -0.32 20.10 -11.43
N LYS A 69 -1.58 20.54 -11.41
CA LYS A 69 -2.37 20.61 -10.19
C LYS A 69 -3.00 19.25 -9.90
N VAL A 70 -2.69 18.71 -8.72
CA VAL A 70 -3.25 17.45 -8.23
C VAL A 70 -4.53 17.76 -7.45
N ILE A 71 -5.59 17.01 -7.72
CA ILE A 71 -6.90 17.17 -7.08
C ILE A 71 -7.26 15.84 -6.42
N TRP A 72 -7.33 15.81 -5.10
CA TRP A 72 -7.73 14.61 -4.38
C TRP A 72 -9.25 14.49 -4.32
N GLY A 73 -9.73 13.29 -4.59
CA GLY A 73 -11.14 12.94 -4.46
C GLY A 73 -11.38 12.05 -3.25
N ARG A 74 -12.39 11.20 -3.34
CA ARG A 74 -12.71 10.21 -2.30
C ARG A 74 -11.54 9.28 -2.03
N MET A 75 -11.20 9.11 -0.75
CA MET A 75 -10.13 8.24 -0.28
C MET A 75 -10.63 7.35 0.85
N THR A 76 -10.15 6.11 0.89
CA THR A 76 -10.55 5.13 1.90
C THR A 76 -9.35 4.26 2.26
N VAL A 77 -9.08 4.15 3.56
CA VAL A 77 -8.17 3.16 4.17
C VAL A 77 -8.86 2.71 5.45
N GLY A 78 -9.60 1.61 5.37
CA GLY A 78 -10.45 1.12 6.46
C GLY A 78 -11.75 1.92 6.66
N ALA A 79 -11.66 3.24 6.63
CA ALA A 79 -12.78 4.19 6.64
C ALA A 79 -12.55 5.33 5.62
N GLU A 80 -13.59 6.09 5.31
CA GLU A 80 -13.49 7.21 4.37
C GLU A 80 -12.72 8.36 5.02
N ILE A 81 -11.84 8.99 4.24
CA ILE A 81 -10.89 10.00 4.73
C ILE A 81 -11.13 11.31 3.99
N TYR A 82 -11.28 12.38 4.78
CA TYR A 82 -11.33 13.75 4.31
C TYR A 82 -10.24 14.58 4.97
N ILE A 83 -9.79 15.63 4.30
CA ILE A 83 -8.87 16.60 4.87
C ILE A 83 -9.60 17.93 5.03
N GLY A 84 -9.67 18.40 6.27
CA GLY A 84 -10.30 19.67 6.58
C GLY A 84 -9.54 20.85 5.94
N PRO A 85 -10.25 21.90 5.49
CA PRO A 85 -9.64 23.04 4.79
C PRO A 85 -8.68 23.87 5.66
N ASN A 86 -8.69 23.69 6.98
CA ASN A 86 -7.82 24.40 7.90
C ASN A 86 -6.84 23.44 8.58
N LYS A 87 -5.54 23.70 8.36
CA LYS A 87 -4.43 22.94 8.95
C LYS A 87 -4.51 23.01 10.47
N SER A 88 -4.93 21.91 11.10
CA SER A 88 -4.92 21.53 12.54
C SER A 88 -5.35 22.51 13.64
N GLY A 89 -5.27 23.84 13.46
CA GLY A 89 -5.53 24.86 14.49
C GLY A 89 -7.01 25.06 14.86
N GLU A 90 -7.95 24.53 14.09
CA GLU A 90 -9.39 24.69 14.33
C GLU A 90 -10.11 23.36 14.64
N ILE A 91 -9.38 22.33 15.06
CA ILE A 91 -9.97 21.02 15.38
C ILE A 91 -11.19 21.14 16.31
N GLY A 92 -11.10 22.00 17.33
CA GLY A 92 -12.21 22.24 18.26
C GLY A 92 -13.49 22.71 17.57
N GLN A 93 -13.37 23.60 16.58
CA GLN A 93 -14.54 24.07 15.83
C GLN A 93 -15.15 22.98 14.94
N PHE A 94 -14.31 22.13 14.31
CA PHE A 94 -14.80 21.03 13.49
C PHE A 94 -15.51 19.97 14.33
N VAL A 95 -14.89 19.57 15.44
CA VAL A 95 -15.46 18.63 16.40
C VAL A 95 -16.80 19.18 16.93
N GLU A 96 -16.83 20.45 17.34
CA GLU A 96 -18.02 21.07 17.89
C GLU A 96 -19.15 21.21 16.87
N ARG A 97 -18.84 21.63 15.63
CA ARG A 97 -19.83 21.68 14.55
C ARG A 97 -20.45 20.30 14.28
N GLN A 98 -19.66 19.24 14.34
CA GLN A 98 -20.18 17.87 14.14
C GLN A 98 -20.95 17.37 15.36
N ARG A 99 -20.52 17.73 16.58
CA ARG A 99 -21.25 17.46 17.82
C ARG A 99 -22.65 18.04 17.78
N ILE A 100 -22.77 19.33 17.45
CA ILE A 100 -24.06 20.03 17.35
C ILE A 100 -24.97 19.35 16.33
N LYS A 101 -24.46 18.99 15.14
CA LYS A 101 -25.24 18.27 14.12
C LYS A 101 -25.78 16.94 14.64
N ILE A 102 -24.95 16.16 15.33
CA ILE A 102 -25.36 14.87 15.89
C ILE A 102 -26.40 15.07 16.99
N GLU A 103 -26.27 16.08 17.84
CA GLU A 103 -27.26 16.39 18.87
C GLU A 103 -28.60 16.82 18.28
N GLU A 104 -28.60 17.70 17.27
CA GLU A 104 -29.82 18.07 16.55
C GLU A 104 -30.50 16.86 15.88
N GLU A 105 -29.73 15.91 15.34
CA GLU A 105 -30.27 14.67 14.76
C GLU A 105 -30.85 13.72 15.80
N LEU A 106 -30.29 13.72 17.03
CA LEU A 106 -30.79 12.92 18.15
C LEU A 106 -32.05 13.54 18.75
N ASP A 107 -32.10 14.86 18.94
CA ASP A 107 -33.25 15.57 19.50
C ASP A 107 -34.50 15.46 18.62
N ARG A 108 -34.33 15.32 17.30
CA ARG A 108 -35.44 15.07 16.36
C ARG A 108 -36.05 13.67 16.47
N ARG A 109 -35.49 12.77 17.28
CA ARG A 109 -35.98 11.39 17.43
C ARG A 109 -36.77 11.25 18.73
N ASP A 110 -38.05 10.94 18.59
CA ASP A 110 -38.98 10.67 19.71
C ASP A 110 -38.55 9.44 20.54
N GLU A 111 -37.94 8.46 19.88
CA GLU A 111 -37.38 7.29 20.53
C GLU A 111 -35.96 7.62 21.02
N ARG A 112 -35.83 7.87 22.32
CA ARG A 112 -34.55 7.78 23.02
C ARG A 112 -33.96 6.41 22.69
N VAL A 113 -33.00 6.39 21.76
CA VAL A 113 -32.22 5.19 21.47
C VAL A 113 -31.44 4.87 22.73
N THR A 114 -32.04 4.02 23.57
CA THR A 114 -31.46 3.45 24.76
C THR A 114 -30.49 2.35 24.31
N ALA A 115 -29.37 2.77 23.72
CA ALA A 115 -28.15 1.99 23.78
C ALA A 115 -27.41 2.48 25.03
N PRO A 116 -27.55 1.82 26.20
CA PRO A 116 -26.97 2.28 27.47
C PRO A 116 -25.45 2.50 27.44
N ASP A 117 -24.76 2.00 26.41
CA ASP A 117 -23.31 2.04 26.28
C ASP A 117 -22.79 3.01 25.18
N ALA A 118 -23.68 3.64 24.41
CA ALA A 118 -23.28 4.51 23.31
C ALA A 118 -23.06 5.95 23.80
N VAL A 119 -21.82 6.42 23.68
CA VAL A 119 -21.37 7.82 23.91
C VAL A 119 -21.88 8.75 22.79
N PHE A 120 -23.17 8.67 22.45
CA PHE A 120 -23.76 9.50 21.40
C PHE A 120 -23.60 10.99 21.73
N GLY A 121 -23.16 11.78 20.74
CA GLY A 121 -22.92 13.21 20.93
C GLY A 121 -21.75 13.54 21.87
N LYS A 122 -21.15 12.54 22.53
CA LYS A 122 -20.04 12.74 23.45
C LYS A 122 -18.72 12.62 22.69
N VAL A 123 -17.92 13.66 22.80
CA VAL A 123 -16.55 13.67 22.30
C VAL A 123 -15.66 12.93 23.28
N PHE A 124 -14.83 12.00 22.79
CA PHE A 124 -13.84 11.31 23.60
C PHE A 124 -12.49 11.26 22.90
N ASP A 125 -11.43 10.98 23.67
CA ASP A 125 -10.08 10.89 23.16
C ASP A 125 -9.85 9.58 22.41
N GLY A 126 -9.22 9.69 21.24
CA GLY A 126 -8.65 8.55 20.54
C GLY A 126 -7.17 8.33 20.92
N ALA A 127 -6.52 7.39 20.25
CA ALA A 127 -5.19 6.92 20.67
C ALA A 127 -4.00 7.84 20.33
N GLY A 128 -4.24 9.00 19.71
CA GLY A 128 -3.20 9.95 19.27
C GLY A 128 -3.30 11.30 19.99
N MET A 129 -2.21 12.06 20.00
CA MET A 129 -2.20 13.41 20.55
C MET A 129 -3.22 14.29 19.83
N GLY A 130 -4.18 14.85 20.57
CA GLY A 130 -5.25 15.67 20.00
C GLY A 130 -6.28 14.90 19.17
N HIS A 131 -6.16 13.57 19.02
CA HIS A 131 -7.14 12.75 18.33
C HIS A 131 -8.45 12.76 19.11
N LYS A 132 -9.52 13.22 18.46
CA LYS A 132 -10.88 13.24 19.03
C LYS A 132 -11.79 12.33 18.22
N MET A 133 -12.71 11.66 18.91
CA MET A 133 -13.70 10.79 18.28
C MET A 133 -15.10 11.15 18.76
N LEU A 134 -16.08 10.89 17.91
CA LEU A 134 -17.48 11.19 18.15
C LEU A 134 -18.35 10.11 17.50
N VAL A 135 -19.31 9.59 18.26
CA VAL A 135 -20.28 8.61 17.75
C VAL A 135 -21.63 9.31 17.53
N GLY A 136 -22.19 9.15 16.35
CA GLY A 136 -23.53 9.57 16.01
C GLY A 136 -24.42 8.40 15.61
N LEU A 137 -25.62 8.72 15.13
CA LEU A 137 -26.63 7.75 14.74
C LEU A 137 -27.30 8.16 13.43
N ASN A 138 -27.17 7.31 12.40
CA ASN A 138 -27.85 7.46 11.12
C ASN A 138 -28.86 6.32 10.91
N SER A 139 -30.15 6.66 10.98
CA SER A 139 -31.26 5.69 11.09
C SER A 139 -30.99 4.67 12.21
N ILE A 140 -30.85 3.39 11.88
CA ILE A 140 -30.57 2.29 12.81
C ILE A 140 -29.07 1.97 12.98
N ASN A 141 -28.20 2.64 12.22
CA ASN A 141 -26.76 2.40 12.24
C ASN A 141 -26.01 3.53 12.92
N TYR A 142 -24.84 3.23 13.47
CA TYR A 142 -23.97 4.23 14.06
C TYR A 142 -23.13 4.91 12.98
N THR A 143 -22.75 6.14 13.27
CA THR A 143 -21.70 6.86 12.55
C THR A 143 -20.52 7.06 13.50
N LEU A 144 -19.30 6.96 12.97
CA LEU A 144 -18.08 7.24 13.74
C LEU A 144 -17.27 8.30 13.00
N PHE A 145 -17.02 9.40 13.70
CA PHE A 145 -16.10 10.44 13.25
C PHE A 145 -14.83 10.37 14.10
N SER A 146 -13.68 10.48 13.43
CA SER A 146 -12.37 10.56 14.06
C SER A 146 -11.60 11.73 13.44
N PHE A 147 -11.15 12.63 14.31
CA PHE A 147 -10.48 13.88 13.97
C PHE A 147 -9.03 13.78 14.43
N ILE A 148 -8.10 13.63 13.47
CA ILE A 148 -6.69 13.36 13.74
C ILE A 148 -5.87 14.57 13.25
N PRO A 149 -5.36 15.41 14.18
CA PRO A 149 -4.54 16.54 13.79
C PRO A 149 -3.11 16.09 13.46
N LEU A 150 -2.63 16.48 12.28
CA LEU A 150 -1.22 16.38 11.90
C LEU A 150 -0.66 17.77 11.56
N SER A 151 0.67 17.86 11.40
CA SER A 151 1.32 19.09 10.95
C SER A 151 0.88 19.55 9.55
N THR A 152 0.41 18.61 8.72
CA THR A 152 -0.02 18.84 7.35
C THR A 152 -1.49 19.18 7.21
N GLY A 153 -2.34 18.85 8.20
CA GLY A 153 -3.78 18.99 8.06
C GLY A 153 -4.57 18.35 9.21
N LEU A 154 -5.89 18.56 9.21
CA LEU A 154 -6.82 17.80 10.03
C LEU A 154 -7.41 16.66 9.20
N PHE A 155 -7.08 15.42 9.54
CA PHE A 155 -7.66 14.25 8.90
C PHE A 155 -8.97 13.88 9.60
N ILE A 156 -10.02 13.73 8.83
CA ILE A 156 -11.35 13.37 9.31
C ILE A 156 -11.69 12.00 8.72
N PHE A 157 -11.74 11.00 9.58
CA PHE A 157 -12.15 9.65 9.24
C PHE A 157 -13.63 9.52 9.55
N GLU A 158 -14.41 9.18 8.53
CA GLU A 158 -15.85 9.02 8.62
C GLU A 158 -16.25 7.60 8.22
N ASP A 159 -17.04 6.98 9.10
CA ASP A 159 -17.67 5.71 8.82
C ASP A 159 -19.17 5.83 9.06
N MET A 160 -19.92 5.74 7.97
CA MET A 160 -21.37 5.83 7.96
C MET A 160 -21.91 4.42 7.72
N ARG A 161 -22.75 3.93 8.65
CA ARG A 161 -23.44 2.62 8.64
C ARG A 161 -22.77 1.51 9.44
N ILE A 162 -22.24 1.85 10.62
CA ILE A 162 -21.72 0.87 11.56
C ILE A 162 -22.89 0.16 12.25
N ILE A 163 -22.96 -1.16 12.12
CA ILE A 163 -23.91 -1.96 12.92
C ILE A 163 -23.55 -1.80 14.40
N PRO A 164 -24.50 -1.59 15.33
CA PRO A 164 -24.20 -1.29 16.74
C PRO A 164 -23.22 -2.26 17.41
N THR A 165 -23.31 -3.56 17.11
CA THR A 165 -22.42 -4.60 17.64
C THR A 165 -20.95 -4.48 17.19
N LYS A 166 -20.68 -3.68 16.15
CA LYS A 166 -19.35 -3.48 15.56
C LYS A 166 -18.67 -2.19 16.01
N ILE A 167 -19.33 -1.31 16.77
CA ILE A 167 -18.78 0.01 17.11
C ILE A 167 -17.42 -0.07 17.83
N LYS A 168 -17.26 -0.98 18.79
CA LYS A 168 -15.99 -1.17 19.51
C LYS A 168 -14.86 -1.60 18.57
N GLN A 169 -15.17 -2.48 17.61
CA GLN A 169 -14.22 -2.90 16.58
C GLN A 169 -13.82 -1.71 15.70
N ARG A 170 -14.78 -0.92 15.23
CA ARG A 170 -14.52 0.24 14.36
C ARG A 170 -13.73 1.35 15.06
N ILE A 171 -13.99 1.59 16.35
CA ILE A 171 -13.18 2.50 17.17
C ILE A 171 -11.72 2.02 17.24
N ALA A 172 -11.50 0.72 17.46
CA ALA A 172 -10.15 0.15 17.50
C ALA A 172 -9.42 0.27 16.15
N GLU A 173 -10.14 0.09 15.03
CA GLU A 173 -9.58 0.26 13.68
C GLU A 173 -9.20 1.72 13.39
N HIS A 174 -10.06 2.69 13.71
CA HIS A 174 -9.71 4.12 13.58
C HIS A 174 -8.50 4.50 14.44
N ASN A 175 -8.42 4.00 15.68
CA ASN A 175 -7.26 4.21 16.54
C ASN A 175 -5.97 3.60 15.96
N ARG A 176 -6.07 2.41 15.35
CA ARG A 176 -4.94 1.78 14.68
C ARG A 176 -4.45 2.62 13.50
N VAL A 177 -5.37 3.10 12.65
CA VAL A 177 -4.99 3.95 11.52
C VAL A 177 -4.41 5.27 12.00
N ALA A 178 -4.98 5.89 13.04
CA ALA A 178 -4.44 7.11 13.64
C ALA A 178 -2.99 6.97 14.14
N HIS A 179 -2.61 5.80 14.67
CA HIS A 179 -1.23 5.52 15.06
C HIS A 179 -0.26 5.34 13.89
N LEU A 180 -0.75 4.83 12.76
CA LEU A 180 0.06 4.53 11.56
C LEU A 180 0.08 5.69 10.56
N LEU A 181 -0.83 6.65 10.73
CA LEU A 181 -0.92 7.86 9.94
C LEU A 181 0.18 8.84 10.35
N ARG A 182 0.99 9.24 9.37
CA ARG A 182 2.02 10.26 9.54
C ARG A 182 1.88 11.37 8.51
N PRO A 183 2.36 12.59 8.80
CA PRO A 183 2.45 13.63 7.80
C PRO A 183 3.39 13.21 6.66
N ARG A 184 3.09 13.71 5.47
CA ARG A 184 3.86 13.50 4.24
C ARG A 184 3.82 14.78 3.41
N THR A 185 4.95 15.20 2.83
CA THR A 185 4.95 16.30 1.84
C THR A 185 4.50 15.78 0.47
N ASP A 186 4.07 16.67 -0.42
CA ASP A 186 3.52 16.25 -1.72
C ASP A 186 4.55 15.52 -2.61
N ASP A 187 5.82 15.91 -2.50
CA ASP A 187 6.98 15.39 -3.25
C ASP A 187 7.63 14.14 -2.61
N GLU A 188 7.32 13.85 -1.34
CA GLU A 188 7.84 12.65 -0.68
C GLU A 188 7.20 11.39 -1.30
N ILE A 189 8.04 10.43 -1.71
CA ILE A 189 7.63 9.09 -2.13
C ILE A 189 8.00 8.09 -1.03
N PRO A 190 7.06 7.69 -0.16
CA PRO A 190 7.34 6.82 0.97
C PRO A 190 7.82 5.44 0.54
N THR A 191 8.86 4.95 1.21
CA THR A 191 9.27 3.56 1.08
C THR A 191 8.57 2.73 2.16
N GLY A 192 7.66 1.82 1.78
CA GLY A 192 6.87 1.05 2.75
C GLY A 192 5.63 0.44 2.11
N LYS A 193 4.90 -0.38 2.88
CA LYS A 193 3.69 -1.09 2.42
C LYS A 193 2.41 -0.27 2.65
N GLY A 194 2.51 1.03 2.83
CA GLY A 194 1.38 1.89 3.13
C GLY A 194 0.68 2.54 1.92
N VAL A 195 -0.24 3.43 2.23
CA VAL A 195 -1.09 4.17 1.28
C VAL A 195 -0.76 5.65 1.35
N CYS A 196 -0.45 6.27 0.21
CA CYS A 196 -0.25 7.70 0.06
C CYS A 196 -1.60 8.41 0.01
N LEU A 197 -1.75 9.39 0.91
CA LEU A 197 -2.89 10.26 1.04
C LEU A 197 -2.47 11.71 0.71
N GLU A 198 -3.43 12.60 0.51
CA GLU A 198 -3.17 14.05 0.53
C GLU A 198 -2.56 14.42 1.88
N GLY A 199 -1.41 15.11 1.89
CA GLY A 199 -0.70 15.52 3.10
C GLY A 199 -0.29 14.40 4.08
N GLY A 200 -0.43 13.12 3.73
CA GLY A 200 -0.26 12.02 4.69
C GLY A 200 0.14 10.69 4.08
N PHE A 201 0.52 9.77 4.95
CA PHE A 201 0.83 8.38 4.62
C PHE A 201 0.39 7.46 5.76
N VAL A 202 -0.29 6.37 5.42
CA VAL A 202 -0.69 5.34 6.39
C VAL A 202 0.12 4.08 6.11
N ASP A 203 1.02 3.68 7.02
CA ASP A 203 1.79 2.43 6.88
C ASP A 203 0.97 1.21 7.30
N HIS A 204 -0.09 0.92 6.55
CA HIS A 204 -1.02 -0.17 6.81
C HIS A 204 -1.39 -0.87 5.49
N ASP A 205 -1.69 -2.16 5.59
CA ASP A 205 -2.36 -2.93 4.54
C ASP A 205 -3.78 -3.19 5.03
N ASP A 206 -4.73 -2.50 4.42
CA ASP A 206 -6.14 -2.56 4.79
C ASP A 206 -6.90 -3.51 3.87
N GLU A 207 -7.98 -4.10 4.33
CA GLU A 207 -8.83 -4.95 3.48
C GLU A 207 -9.48 -4.16 2.34
N PHE A 208 -9.78 -2.88 2.58
CA PHE A 208 -10.39 -2.02 1.57
C PHE A 208 -9.65 -0.68 1.46
N GLU A 209 -9.18 -0.43 0.25
CA GLU A 209 -8.47 0.78 -0.11
C GLU A 209 -9.11 1.36 -1.37
N ASN A 210 -9.39 2.66 -1.34
CA ASN A 210 -9.89 3.39 -2.50
C ASN A 210 -9.18 4.73 -2.59
N THR A 211 -8.79 5.13 -3.80
CA THR A 211 -8.17 6.44 -4.03
C THR A 211 -8.66 7.00 -5.36
N SER A 212 -9.41 8.09 -5.29
CA SER A 212 -9.74 8.94 -6.43
C SER A 212 -8.79 10.13 -6.47
N ILE A 213 -8.17 10.37 -7.62
CA ILE A 213 -7.22 11.47 -7.83
C ILE A 213 -7.36 12.03 -9.24
N GLY A 214 -7.26 13.34 -9.37
CA GLY A 214 -7.32 14.07 -10.63
C GLY A 214 -6.05 14.88 -10.89
N PHE A 215 -5.75 15.09 -12.16
CA PHE A 215 -4.59 15.84 -12.64
C PHE A 215 -5.08 16.87 -13.66
N ARG A 216 -4.79 18.14 -13.39
CA ARG A 216 -5.05 19.27 -14.29
C ARG A 216 -3.72 19.83 -14.76
N LEU A 217 -3.47 19.78 -16.06
CA LEU A 217 -2.22 20.26 -16.65
C LEU A 217 -2.31 21.77 -16.84
N GLU A 218 -1.35 22.56 -16.32
CA GLU A 218 -1.41 24.02 -16.48
C GLU A 218 -1.23 24.46 -17.94
N ASP A 219 -0.44 23.71 -18.72
CA ASP A 219 -0.25 23.98 -20.16
C ASP A 219 -1.49 23.64 -20.99
N PHE A 220 -2.40 22.81 -20.44
CA PHE A 220 -3.67 22.45 -21.05
C PHE A 220 -4.80 22.49 -20.01
N PRO A 221 -5.26 23.69 -19.59
CA PRO A 221 -6.18 23.85 -18.45
C PRO A 221 -7.53 23.15 -18.59
N ASP A 222 -7.96 22.89 -19.84
CA ASP A 222 -9.19 22.18 -20.19
C ASP A 222 -9.03 20.64 -20.22
N VAL A 223 -7.81 20.14 -20.02
CA VAL A 223 -7.46 18.71 -20.04
C VAL A 223 -7.40 18.16 -18.61
N HIS A 224 -8.29 17.21 -18.32
CA HIS A 224 -8.43 16.62 -16.99
C HIS A 224 -8.27 15.11 -17.10
N LEU A 225 -7.26 14.56 -16.40
CA LEU A 225 -7.15 13.12 -16.15
C LEU A 225 -7.67 12.83 -14.76
N SER A 226 -8.48 11.79 -14.61
CA SER A 226 -8.90 11.26 -13.31
C SER A 226 -8.63 9.77 -13.23
N LEU A 227 -8.18 9.32 -12.07
CA LEU A 227 -7.93 7.92 -11.75
C LEU A 227 -8.76 7.58 -10.51
N ASN A 228 -9.42 6.43 -10.55
CA ASN A 228 -9.93 5.75 -9.38
C ASN A 228 -9.24 4.38 -9.30
N ILE A 229 -8.60 4.13 -8.17
CA ILE A 229 -7.94 2.86 -7.88
C ILE A 229 -8.56 2.28 -6.62
N MET A 230 -9.05 1.04 -6.72
CA MET A 230 -9.73 0.37 -5.63
C MET A 230 -9.21 -1.05 -5.44
N LYS A 231 -8.69 -1.36 -4.25
CA LYS A 231 -8.34 -2.73 -3.87
C LYS A 231 -9.63 -3.54 -3.76
N ASN A 232 -9.77 -4.58 -4.58
CA ASN A 232 -10.90 -5.48 -4.45
C ASN A 232 -10.76 -6.31 -3.18
N ARG A 233 -11.91 -6.69 -2.62
CA ARG A 233 -12.00 -7.73 -1.59
C ARG A 233 -11.92 -9.12 -2.26
N GLU A 234 -12.53 -10.12 -1.63
CA GLU A 234 -12.63 -11.47 -2.19
C GLU A 234 -13.38 -11.53 -3.53
N PHE A 235 -14.34 -10.62 -3.74
CA PHE A 235 -15.11 -10.55 -4.97
C PHE A 235 -14.56 -9.48 -5.92
N VAL A 236 -14.36 -9.88 -7.17
CA VAL A 236 -13.98 -8.99 -8.28
C VAL A 236 -15.18 -8.87 -9.20
N LEU A 237 -15.58 -7.64 -9.51
CA LEU A 237 -16.60 -7.40 -10.52
C LEU A 237 -16.10 -7.97 -11.86
N PRO A 238 -16.90 -8.80 -12.55
CA PRO A 238 -16.49 -9.35 -13.84
C PRO A 238 -16.18 -8.20 -14.80
N GLN A 239 -15.23 -8.45 -15.70
CA GLN A 239 -14.88 -7.46 -16.71
C GLN A 239 -16.16 -7.05 -17.45
N THR A 240 -16.54 -5.77 -17.42
CA THR A 240 -17.64 -5.27 -18.25
C THR A 240 -17.32 -5.60 -19.69
N ASP A 241 -18.27 -6.21 -20.39
CA ASP A 241 -18.19 -6.34 -21.84
C ASP A 241 -18.45 -4.95 -22.42
N PHE A 242 -17.37 -4.20 -22.68
CA PHE A 242 -17.49 -2.83 -23.16
C PHE A 242 -18.22 -2.75 -24.51
N GLN A 243 -18.18 -3.81 -25.33
CA GLN A 243 -18.95 -3.85 -26.57
C GLN A 243 -20.45 -3.93 -26.29
N ARG A 244 -20.83 -4.68 -25.26
CA ARG A 244 -22.21 -4.72 -24.80
C ARG A 244 -22.65 -3.35 -24.28
N ASP A 245 -21.84 -2.69 -23.45
CA ASP A 245 -22.18 -1.38 -22.89
C ASP A 245 -22.24 -0.27 -23.97
N LEU A 246 -21.37 -0.32 -24.99
CA LEU A 246 -21.48 0.55 -26.17
C LEU A 246 -22.76 0.31 -26.95
N LYS A 247 -23.16 -0.96 -27.17
CA LYS A 247 -24.42 -1.28 -27.86
C LYS A 247 -25.62 -0.74 -27.10
N TYR A 248 -25.60 -0.84 -25.77
CA TYR A 248 -26.64 -0.23 -24.94
C TYR A 248 -26.64 1.31 -25.05
N ALA A 249 -25.46 1.94 -25.00
CA ALA A 249 -25.35 3.39 -25.15
C ALA A 249 -25.80 3.88 -26.54
N GLU A 250 -25.44 3.16 -27.61
CA GLU A 250 -25.90 3.44 -28.97
C GLU A 250 -27.43 3.31 -29.07
N LYS A 251 -27.98 2.21 -28.55
CA LYS A 251 -29.42 1.98 -28.54
C LYS A 251 -30.15 3.12 -27.81
N SER A 252 -29.71 3.48 -26.61
CA SER A 252 -30.28 4.59 -25.84
C SER A 252 -30.20 5.91 -26.61
N ALA A 253 -29.04 6.22 -27.19
CA ALA A 253 -28.87 7.43 -27.99
C ALA A 253 -29.83 7.47 -29.18
N ARG A 254 -30.03 6.34 -29.89
CA ARG A 254 -30.98 6.27 -31.00
C ARG A 254 -32.43 6.42 -30.53
N GLU A 255 -32.81 5.80 -29.41
CA GLU A 255 -34.15 5.93 -28.79
C GLU A 255 -34.43 7.38 -28.34
N GLU A 256 -33.41 8.12 -27.94
CA GLU A 256 -33.47 9.55 -27.57
C GLU A 256 -33.39 10.50 -28.78
N GLY A 257 -33.37 9.99 -30.02
CA GLY A 257 -33.27 10.81 -31.24
C GLY A 257 -31.87 11.36 -31.53
N LEU A 258 -30.84 10.87 -30.85
CA LEU A 258 -29.44 11.28 -30.98
C LEU A 258 -28.62 10.36 -31.92
N GLY A 259 -29.29 9.56 -32.77
CA GLY A 259 -28.63 8.60 -33.67
C GLY A 259 -27.63 9.24 -34.63
N ALA A 260 -28.01 10.32 -35.31
CA ALA A 260 -27.11 11.04 -36.22
C ALA A 260 -25.89 11.64 -35.50
N TRP A 261 -26.09 12.12 -34.27
CA TRP A 261 -24.96 12.57 -33.43
C TRP A 261 -24.07 11.39 -33.04
N TRP A 262 -24.64 10.26 -32.64
CA TRP A 262 -23.88 9.05 -32.32
C TRP A 262 -23.00 8.59 -33.48
N ASP A 263 -23.56 8.59 -34.69
CA ASP A 263 -22.85 8.20 -35.92
C ASP A 263 -21.69 9.16 -36.27
N SER A 264 -21.69 10.37 -35.73
CA SER A 264 -20.61 11.36 -35.89
C SER A 264 -19.49 11.29 -34.83
N ILE A 265 -19.61 10.39 -33.85
CA ILE A 265 -18.54 10.12 -32.87
C ILE A 265 -17.35 9.47 -33.59
N GLN A 266 -16.17 10.04 -33.40
CA GLN A 266 -14.92 9.48 -33.92
C GLN A 266 -14.24 8.63 -32.85
N TYR A 267 -14.21 7.32 -33.04
CA TYR A 267 -13.46 6.41 -32.18
C TYR A 267 -11.99 6.39 -32.59
N LEU A 268 -11.13 7.00 -31.77
CA LEU A 268 -9.68 7.08 -31.99
C LEU A 268 -9.00 5.76 -31.60
N ARG A 269 -9.43 5.12 -30.51
CA ARG A 269 -9.02 3.77 -30.11
C ARG A 269 -10.17 3.03 -29.41
N ARG A 270 -10.21 1.71 -29.57
CA ARG A 270 -11.16 0.83 -28.89
C ARG A 270 -10.62 -0.58 -28.80
N GLY A 271 -10.66 -1.17 -27.60
CA GLY A 271 -10.30 -2.57 -27.41
C GLY A 271 -9.54 -2.83 -26.13
N ARG A 272 -8.77 -3.90 -26.10
CA ARG A 272 -7.98 -4.27 -24.92
C ARG A 272 -6.72 -3.41 -24.81
N ARG A 273 -6.40 -3.04 -23.57
CA ARG A 273 -5.15 -2.37 -23.20
C ARG A 273 -4.62 -2.99 -21.92
N THR A 274 -3.31 -3.03 -21.78
CA THR A 274 -2.65 -3.41 -20.53
C THR A 274 -2.03 -2.17 -19.89
N ILE A 275 -2.28 -1.98 -18.60
CA ILE A 275 -1.62 -0.96 -17.77
C ILE A 275 -1.05 -1.69 -16.56
N LEU A 276 0.20 -1.42 -16.19
CA LEU A 276 0.95 -2.26 -15.25
C LEU A 276 1.02 -3.70 -15.78
N GLU A 277 0.31 -4.63 -15.14
CA GLU A 277 0.11 -6.03 -15.55
C GLU A 277 -1.39 -6.38 -15.64
N LEU A 278 -2.24 -5.36 -15.61
CA LEU A 278 -3.68 -5.49 -15.56
C LEU A 278 -4.26 -5.40 -16.96
N GLN A 279 -4.95 -6.47 -17.36
CA GLN A 279 -5.75 -6.48 -18.58
C GLN A 279 -7.02 -5.66 -18.35
N GLY A 280 -7.31 -4.75 -19.27
CA GLY A 280 -8.50 -3.93 -19.24
C GLY A 280 -8.97 -3.58 -20.64
N GLU A 281 -10.00 -2.75 -20.69
CA GLU A 281 -10.58 -2.24 -21.92
C GLU A 281 -10.46 -0.72 -21.97
N GLU A 282 -10.21 -0.22 -23.17
CA GLU A 282 -10.03 1.17 -23.50
C GLU A 282 -11.04 1.57 -24.57
N VAL A 283 -11.62 2.76 -24.38
CA VAL A 283 -12.13 3.56 -25.49
C VAL A 283 -11.62 4.97 -25.39
N ALA A 284 -11.10 5.44 -26.52
CA ALA A 284 -10.75 6.82 -26.74
C ALA A 284 -11.61 7.34 -27.89
N ALA A 285 -12.50 8.28 -27.60
CA ALA A 285 -13.37 8.89 -28.59
C ALA A 285 -13.27 10.41 -28.58
N TRP A 286 -13.31 10.99 -29.77
CA TRP A 286 -13.69 12.38 -29.96
C TRP A 286 -15.20 12.44 -30.24
N LYS A 287 -15.90 13.32 -29.52
CA LYS A 287 -17.34 13.49 -29.59
C LYS A 287 -17.64 14.90 -30.12
N PRO A 288 -18.52 15.03 -31.13
CA PRO A 288 -18.95 16.34 -31.59
C PRO A 288 -19.89 17.01 -30.59
N ALA A 289 -20.03 18.33 -30.72
CA ALA A 289 -20.98 19.12 -29.94
C ALA A 289 -22.42 18.59 -30.10
N ARG A 290 -23.23 18.69 -29.04
CA ARG A 290 -24.66 18.37 -29.04
C ARG A 290 -25.45 19.22 -28.05
N ALA A 291 -26.77 19.19 -28.14
CA ALA A 291 -27.62 19.77 -27.11
C ALA A 291 -27.25 19.22 -25.72
N GLY A 292 -26.98 20.11 -24.76
CA GLY A 292 -26.51 19.79 -23.41
C GLY A 292 -24.98 19.61 -23.26
N PHE A 293 -24.24 19.42 -24.36
CA PHE A 293 -22.77 19.37 -24.41
C PHE A 293 -22.32 20.33 -25.52
N HIS A 294 -22.19 21.60 -25.17
CA HIS A 294 -22.13 22.72 -26.11
C HIS A 294 -20.93 22.68 -27.06
N GLU A 295 -19.87 21.98 -26.70
CA GLU A 295 -18.63 21.91 -27.47
C GLU A 295 -18.24 20.46 -27.79
N ALA A 296 -17.40 20.28 -28.80
CA ALA A 296 -16.78 18.98 -29.04
C ALA A 296 -15.77 18.66 -27.93
N ASN A 297 -15.54 17.38 -27.64
CA ASN A 297 -14.57 16.98 -26.64
C ASN A 297 -14.02 15.57 -26.87
N HIS A 298 -12.84 15.30 -26.33
CA HIS A 298 -12.37 13.94 -26.13
C HIS A 298 -12.93 13.39 -24.83
N GLU A 299 -13.35 12.13 -24.85
CA GLU A 299 -13.71 11.35 -23.68
C GLU A 299 -13.06 9.97 -23.82
N PHE A 300 -11.99 9.76 -23.05
CA PHE A 300 -11.29 8.49 -23.02
C PHE A 300 -11.50 7.81 -21.68
N ILE A 301 -11.69 6.50 -21.72
CA ILE A 301 -11.92 5.67 -20.56
C ILE A 301 -11.04 4.44 -20.70
N PHE A 302 -10.33 4.10 -19.62
CA PHE A 302 -9.75 2.79 -19.42
C PHE A 302 -10.34 2.19 -18.15
N TRP A 303 -10.70 0.92 -18.21
CA TRP A 303 -11.17 0.19 -17.04
C TRP A 303 -10.59 -1.22 -16.99
N SER A 304 -10.11 -1.62 -15.81
CA SER A 304 -9.66 -2.98 -15.51
C SER A 304 -10.28 -3.44 -14.19
N PRO A 305 -10.81 -4.68 -14.13
CA PRO A 305 -11.45 -5.21 -12.93
C PRO A 305 -10.49 -5.43 -11.75
N GLY A 306 -9.18 -5.58 -12.01
CA GLY A 306 -8.20 -5.94 -10.98
C GLY A 306 -8.23 -7.41 -10.58
N ARG A 307 -7.54 -7.74 -9.49
CA ARG A 307 -7.49 -9.06 -8.85
C ARG A 307 -8.08 -8.99 -7.44
N ALA A 308 -8.54 -10.12 -6.92
CA ALA A 308 -9.10 -10.22 -5.58
C ALA A 308 -7.99 -10.06 -4.53
N ASN A 309 -8.24 -9.27 -3.48
CA ASN A 309 -7.35 -9.05 -2.35
C ASN A 309 -5.89 -8.68 -2.72
N ASP A 310 -5.67 -8.09 -3.90
CA ASP A 310 -4.34 -7.73 -4.38
C ASP A 310 -4.17 -6.20 -4.39
N PRO A 311 -3.40 -5.62 -3.44
CA PRO A 311 -3.18 -4.19 -3.37
C PRO A 311 -2.33 -3.62 -4.52
N TYR A 312 -1.62 -4.47 -5.27
CA TYR A 312 -0.75 -4.07 -6.38
C TYR A 312 -1.39 -4.32 -7.76
N HIS A 313 -2.48 -5.10 -7.79
CA HIS A 313 -3.34 -5.32 -8.96
C HIS A 313 -4.80 -4.94 -8.67
N PRO A 314 -5.07 -3.70 -8.23
CA PRO A 314 -6.41 -3.23 -7.90
C PRO A 314 -7.30 -3.07 -9.14
N GLN A 315 -8.58 -2.83 -8.92
CA GLN A 315 -9.43 -2.24 -9.96
C GLN A 315 -8.89 -0.85 -10.32
N ILE A 316 -8.86 -0.55 -11.62
CA ILE A 316 -8.44 0.77 -12.13
C ILE A 316 -9.52 1.28 -13.06
N ARG A 317 -9.97 2.51 -12.81
CA ARG A 317 -10.74 3.32 -13.76
C ARG A 317 -9.97 4.60 -14.03
N ALA A 318 -9.59 4.83 -15.27
CA ALA A 318 -9.02 6.09 -15.72
C ALA A 318 -10.01 6.77 -16.66
N GLU A 319 -10.23 8.07 -16.48
CA GLU A 319 -11.00 8.89 -17.41
C GLU A 319 -10.19 10.13 -17.80
N PHE A 320 -10.21 10.46 -19.08
CA PHE A 320 -9.55 11.64 -19.62
C PHE A 320 -10.54 12.44 -20.45
N HIS A 321 -10.64 13.73 -20.14
CA HIS A 321 -11.59 14.65 -20.74
C HIS A 321 -10.86 15.90 -21.20
N THR A 322 -11.27 16.43 -22.36
CA THR A 322 -10.85 17.76 -22.84
C THR A 322 -12.04 18.72 -22.85
N GLY A 323 -11.80 20.01 -23.07
CA GLY A 323 -12.89 20.99 -23.11
C GLY A 323 -13.58 21.18 -21.75
N VAL A 324 -12.87 20.91 -20.65
CA VAL A 324 -13.42 21.05 -19.29
C VAL A 324 -13.28 22.48 -18.80
N LYS A 325 -14.38 23.10 -18.36
CA LYS A 325 -14.39 24.41 -17.71
C LYS A 325 -15.32 24.37 -16.50
N GLU A 326 -14.86 24.88 -15.35
CA GLU A 326 -15.65 24.89 -14.10
C GLU A 326 -16.23 23.51 -13.74
N ASN A 327 -15.44 22.44 -13.95
CA ASN A 327 -15.82 21.03 -13.77
C ASN A 327 -17.00 20.55 -14.66
N LYS A 328 -17.35 21.30 -15.71
CA LYS A 328 -18.29 20.86 -16.75
C LYS A 328 -17.50 20.40 -17.97
N ARG A 329 -17.78 19.18 -18.44
CA ARG A 329 -17.24 18.62 -19.68
C ARG A 329 -17.86 19.35 -20.88
N ALA A 330 -17.15 19.39 -22.02
CA ALA A 330 -17.67 19.98 -23.26
C ALA A 330 -18.20 21.42 -23.07
N ALA A 331 -17.52 22.19 -22.22
CA ALA A 331 -17.91 23.56 -21.85
C ALA A 331 -17.05 24.63 -22.55
N THR A 332 -15.96 24.20 -23.18
CA THR A 332 -15.07 25.02 -24.02
C THR A 332 -14.50 24.14 -25.12
N PRO A 333 -14.12 24.70 -26.29
CA PRO A 333 -13.42 23.92 -27.31
C PRO A 333 -12.15 23.27 -26.75
N PRO A 334 -11.78 22.06 -27.21
CA PRO A 334 -10.60 21.36 -26.71
C PRO A 334 -9.33 22.07 -27.18
N SER A 335 -8.34 22.23 -26.29
CA SER A 335 -7.07 22.90 -26.62
C SER A 335 -6.04 22.01 -27.34
N VAL A 336 -6.34 20.72 -27.48
CA VAL A 336 -5.46 19.68 -28.01
C VAL A 336 -6.09 18.96 -29.21
N THR A 337 -5.26 18.52 -30.16
CA THR A 337 -5.71 17.69 -31.29
C THR A 337 -5.99 16.25 -30.86
N ASN A 338 -6.58 15.45 -31.75
CA ASN A 338 -6.77 14.01 -31.53
C ASN A 338 -5.44 13.30 -31.22
N GLU A 339 -4.38 13.63 -31.96
CA GLU A 339 -3.05 13.05 -31.80
C GLU A 339 -2.43 13.42 -30.46
N GLU A 340 -2.54 14.69 -30.06
CA GLU A 340 -2.04 15.17 -28.77
C GLU A 340 -2.83 14.58 -27.60
N ALA A 341 -4.15 14.46 -27.71
CA ALA A 341 -4.98 13.82 -26.68
C ALA A 341 -4.57 12.37 -26.46
N ILE A 342 -4.36 11.62 -27.56
CA ILE A 342 -3.90 10.22 -27.54
C ILE A 342 -2.50 10.12 -26.91
N ALA A 343 -1.58 11.01 -27.27
CA ALA A 343 -0.23 11.03 -26.73
C ALA A 343 -0.18 11.41 -25.25
N LEU A 344 -1.00 12.37 -24.80
CA LEU A 344 -1.17 12.74 -23.39
C LEU A 344 -1.68 11.55 -22.57
N TRP A 345 -2.73 10.91 -23.06
CA TRP A 345 -3.31 9.72 -22.45
C TRP A 345 -2.28 8.59 -22.31
N ASP A 346 -1.52 8.31 -23.37
CA ASP A 346 -0.49 7.27 -23.35
C ASP A 346 0.65 7.57 -22.41
N THR A 347 1.14 8.81 -22.45
CA THR A 347 2.27 9.24 -21.62
C THR A 347 1.91 9.17 -20.14
N LEU A 348 0.75 9.71 -19.77
CA LEU A 348 0.32 9.74 -18.37
C LEU A 348 0.03 8.33 -17.85
N LEU A 349 -0.79 7.54 -18.54
CA LEU A 349 -1.13 6.19 -18.09
C LEU A 349 0.04 5.21 -18.17
N GLY A 350 0.90 5.35 -19.17
CA GLY A 350 2.11 4.53 -19.31
C GLY A 350 3.16 4.82 -18.23
N SER A 351 3.08 5.97 -17.56
CA SER A 351 3.97 6.31 -16.44
C SER A 351 3.52 5.78 -15.08
N ILE A 352 2.30 5.22 -15.00
CA ILE A 352 1.78 4.63 -13.76
C ILE A 352 2.61 3.39 -13.44
N ARG A 353 3.12 3.34 -12.22
CA ARG A 353 3.89 2.21 -11.68
C ARG A 353 3.57 2.01 -10.22
N VAL A 354 3.74 0.77 -9.73
CA VAL A 354 3.73 0.51 -8.29
C VAL A 354 4.80 1.38 -7.65
N ARG A 355 4.48 2.02 -6.52
CA ARG A 355 5.45 2.80 -5.77
C ARG A 355 6.60 1.86 -5.41
N PRO A 356 7.86 2.26 -5.64
CA PRO A 356 8.98 1.45 -5.22
C PRO A 356 8.83 1.10 -3.74
N ALA A 357 8.75 -0.19 -3.42
CA ALA A 357 9.15 -0.63 -2.09
C ALA A 357 10.58 -0.12 -1.88
N ALA A 358 10.98 0.18 -0.63
CA ALA A 358 12.40 0.42 -0.36
C ALA A 358 13.20 -0.64 -1.12
N PRO A 359 14.31 -0.31 -1.81
CA PRO A 359 15.29 -1.35 -2.09
C PRO A 359 15.49 -2.03 -0.74
N ALA A 360 15.18 -3.33 -0.67
CA ALA A 360 15.20 -4.08 0.59
C ALA A 360 16.44 -3.59 1.32
N ALA A 361 16.26 -2.93 2.47
CA ALA A 361 17.40 -2.44 3.25
C ALA A 361 18.35 -3.62 3.29
N VAL A 362 19.51 -3.50 2.63
CA VAL A 362 20.43 -4.62 2.39
C VAL A 362 20.45 -5.35 3.70
N ALA A 363 19.83 -6.55 3.72
CA ALA A 363 19.55 -7.21 4.98
C ALA A 363 20.88 -7.23 5.70
N LYS A 364 20.99 -6.51 6.84
CA LYS A 364 22.27 -6.36 7.54
C LYS A 364 22.85 -7.77 7.58
N SER A 365 23.96 -7.98 6.84
CA SER A 365 24.52 -9.32 6.72
C SER A 365 24.67 -9.83 8.14
N VAL A 366 24.02 -10.94 8.47
CA VAL A 366 24.05 -11.46 9.83
C VAL A 366 25.52 -11.71 10.17
N VAL A 367 26.13 -10.83 10.98
CA VAL A 367 27.58 -10.84 11.27
C VAL A 367 27.89 -12.01 12.19
N VAL A 368 28.02 -13.23 11.68
CA VAL A 368 28.22 -14.43 12.50
C VAL A 368 29.61 -14.42 13.18
N PRO A 369 29.76 -15.04 14.36
CA PRO A 369 31.08 -15.33 14.92
C PRO A 369 32.01 -15.94 13.85
N GLY A 370 33.23 -15.45 13.76
CA GLY A 370 34.20 -15.76 12.71
C GLY A 370 34.33 -14.66 11.63
N THR A 371 33.38 -13.73 11.53
CA THR A 371 33.47 -12.59 10.59
C THR A 371 34.70 -11.73 10.92
N SER A 372 35.46 -11.30 9.91
CA SER A 372 36.66 -10.47 10.08
C SER A 372 36.50 -9.08 9.45
N VAL A 373 37.02 -8.05 10.10
CA VAL A 373 36.96 -6.64 9.68
C VAL A 373 38.31 -5.98 9.87
N SER A 374 38.71 -5.15 8.91
CA SER A 374 39.97 -4.40 8.93
C SER A 374 39.87 -3.13 9.77
N ALA A 375 40.98 -2.72 10.40
CA ALA A 375 41.10 -1.42 11.05
C ALA A 375 40.75 -0.25 10.11
N GLY A 376 40.11 0.79 10.64
CA GLY A 376 39.60 1.94 9.88
C GLY A 376 38.18 1.76 9.33
N LEU A 377 37.71 0.52 9.12
CA LEU A 377 36.32 0.27 8.73
C LEU A 377 35.37 0.35 9.95
N PRO A 378 34.10 0.75 9.76
CA PRO A 378 33.12 0.76 10.84
C PRO A 378 32.79 -0.68 11.30
N CYS A 379 32.62 -0.85 12.60
CA CYS A 379 32.26 -2.12 13.22
C CYS A 379 30.84 -2.52 12.76
N PRO A 380 30.66 -3.66 12.07
CA PRO A 380 29.39 -4.02 11.45
C PRO A 380 28.35 -4.53 12.46
N ASN A 381 28.79 -4.98 13.64
CA ASN A 381 27.92 -5.36 14.75
C ASN A 381 28.69 -5.30 16.08
N ALA A 382 28.00 -4.90 17.14
CA ALA A 382 28.62 -4.81 18.46
C ALA A 382 28.97 -6.21 19.00
N GLY A 383 30.16 -6.37 19.60
CA GLY A 383 30.60 -7.68 20.08
C GLY A 383 32.05 -7.71 20.54
N TRP A 384 32.52 -8.88 20.93
CA TRP A 384 33.92 -9.17 21.30
C TRP A 384 34.69 -9.63 20.07
N TRP A 385 35.78 -8.92 19.77
CA TRP A 385 36.60 -9.14 18.59
C TRP A 385 38.04 -9.45 18.99
N GLU A 386 38.65 -10.43 18.33
CA GLU A 386 40.04 -10.85 18.51
C GLU A 386 40.90 -10.30 17.37
N CYS A 387 41.94 -9.54 17.72
CA CYS A 387 42.98 -9.12 16.78
C CYS A 387 43.81 -10.32 16.34
N GLN A 388 43.96 -10.50 15.03
CA GLN A 388 44.70 -11.62 14.43
C GLN A 388 46.18 -11.31 14.18
N ASP A 389 46.59 -10.04 14.31
CA ASP A 389 47.94 -9.57 13.94
C ASP A 389 49.07 -10.32 14.66
N ALA A 390 48.92 -10.62 15.95
CA ALA A 390 49.96 -11.34 16.69
C ALA A 390 50.26 -12.73 16.09
N LYS A 391 49.25 -13.40 15.48
CA LYS A 391 49.44 -14.69 14.80
C LYS A 391 50.25 -14.56 13.51
N GLN A 392 50.24 -13.38 12.88
CA GLN A 392 50.98 -13.10 11.66
C GLN A 392 52.48 -12.82 11.91
N TYR A 393 52.83 -12.21 13.05
CA TYR A 393 54.20 -11.78 13.37
C TYR A 393 54.99 -12.77 14.27
N GLY A 394 54.43 -13.94 14.56
CA GLY A 394 55.09 -15.04 15.27
C GLY A 394 55.02 -14.96 16.81
N PRO A 395 55.49 -16.00 17.53
CA PRO A 395 55.17 -16.24 18.95
C PRO A 395 55.76 -15.22 19.95
N LYS A 396 56.65 -14.34 19.51
CA LYS A 396 57.32 -13.33 20.36
C LYS A 396 56.67 -11.94 20.27
N VAL A 397 55.59 -11.81 19.51
CA VAL A 397 54.83 -10.56 19.34
C VAL A 397 53.46 -10.73 19.97
N GLN A 398 53.05 -9.76 20.78
CA GLN A 398 51.74 -9.73 21.44
C GLN A 398 51.02 -8.42 21.15
N VAL A 399 49.70 -8.41 21.23
CA VAL A 399 48.92 -7.17 21.19
C VAL A 399 49.08 -6.46 22.54
N LYS A 400 49.46 -5.18 22.54
CA LYS A 400 49.56 -4.37 23.76
C LYS A 400 48.18 -4.23 24.40
N GLY A 401 48.06 -4.59 25.68
CA GLY A 401 46.78 -4.66 26.39
C GLY A 401 46.14 -6.03 26.18
N SER A 402 44.96 -6.07 25.56
CA SER A 402 44.27 -7.32 25.21
C SER A 402 44.17 -7.50 23.69
N ALA A 403 44.38 -8.73 23.24
CA ALA A 403 44.08 -9.16 21.87
C ALA A 403 42.56 -9.28 21.61
N VAL A 404 41.76 -9.44 22.67
CA VAL A 404 40.29 -9.51 22.59
C VAL A 404 39.67 -8.27 23.20
N ARG A 405 38.81 -7.56 22.46
CA ARG A 405 38.19 -6.30 22.89
C ARG A 405 36.75 -6.21 22.44
N TYR A 406 35.93 -5.50 23.23
CA TYR A 406 34.56 -5.20 22.84
C TYR A 406 34.50 -3.94 21.97
N PHE A 407 33.78 -4.02 20.85
CA PHE A 407 33.51 -2.87 19.97
C PHE A 407 32.01 -2.64 19.84
N ARG A 408 31.62 -1.37 19.76
CA ARG A 408 30.24 -0.96 19.48
C ARG A 408 30.03 -0.86 17.98
N GLU A 409 28.86 -1.24 17.51
CA GLU A 409 28.44 -1.10 16.11
C GLU A 409 28.62 0.36 15.65
N GLY A 410 29.10 0.53 14.41
CA GLY A 410 29.35 1.83 13.79
C GLY A 410 30.70 2.47 14.13
N ASN A 411 31.33 2.12 15.26
CA ASN A 411 32.64 2.66 15.63
C ASN A 411 33.73 2.13 14.70
N ALA A 412 34.70 2.98 14.32
CA ALA A 412 35.85 2.54 13.54
C ALA A 412 36.68 1.49 14.30
N MET A 413 37.03 0.41 13.61
CA MET A 413 37.88 -0.65 14.16
C MET A 413 39.31 -0.11 14.35
N PRO A 414 39.93 -0.25 15.54
CA PRO A 414 41.21 0.39 15.83
C PRO A 414 42.40 -0.35 15.20
N GLN A 415 43.48 0.37 14.88
CA GLN A 415 44.76 -0.25 14.57
C GLN A 415 45.38 -0.82 15.84
N ALA A 416 45.78 -2.09 15.83
CA ALA A 416 46.35 -2.74 17.00
C ALA A 416 47.80 -2.29 17.23
N ALA A 417 48.11 -1.90 18.46
CA ALA A 417 49.49 -1.70 18.91
C ALA A 417 50.09 -3.06 19.27
N LEU A 418 51.20 -3.42 18.64
CA LEU A 418 51.94 -4.65 18.88
C LEU A 418 53.14 -4.36 19.78
N GLN A 419 53.46 -5.30 20.66
CA GLN A 419 54.65 -5.28 21.51
C GLN A 419 55.52 -6.49 21.22
N LYS A 420 56.82 -6.28 21.06
CA LYS A 420 57.82 -7.33 20.90
C LYS A 420 58.74 -7.33 22.12
N GLN A 421 59.08 -8.51 22.61
CA GLN A 421 60.10 -8.66 23.65
C GLN A 421 61.28 -9.49 23.15
N SER A 422 62.45 -8.85 23.08
CA SER A 422 63.72 -9.56 22.96
C SER A 422 64.25 -10.01 24.32
N TRP A 423 65.24 -10.89 24.32
CA TRP A 423 65.85 -11.43 25.55
C TRP A 423 66.53 -10.34 26.40
N TRP A 424 67.25 -9.42 25.76
CA TRP A 424 67.86 -8.27 26.43
C TRP A 424 66.83 -7.31 27.03
N GLN A 425 65.73 -7.07 26.31
CA GLN A 425 64.61 -6.23 26.78
C GLN A 425 63.84 -6.83 27.97
N ARG A 426 63.83 -8.15 28.11
CA ARG A 426 63.28 -8.81 29.31
C ARG A 426 64.13 -8.54 30.55
N MET A 427 65.45 -8.39 30.40
CA MET A 427 66.37 -8.09 31.51
C MET A 427 66.30 -6.61 31.94
N THR A 428 66.02 -5.69 31.00
CA THR A 428 65.98 -4.24 31.26
C THR A 428 64.57 -3.67 31.48
N GLY A 429 63.52 -4.50 31.41
CA GLY A 429 62.13 -4.09 31.59
C GLY A 429 61.53 -3.25 30.46
N THR A 430 62.28 -3.02 29.37
CA THR A 430 61.84 -2.21 28.22
C THR A 430 61.02 -3.03 27.22
N ARG A 431 60.01 -2.41 26.59
CA ARG A 431 59.17 -3.05 25.56
C ARG A 431 59.02 -2.10 24.38
N ASP A 432 59.32 -2.57 23.17
CA ASP A 432 59.08 -1.80 21.96
C ASP A 432 57.63 -1.96 21.53
N ILE A 433 56.95 -0.83 21.31
CA ILE A 433 55.58 -0.78 20.82
C ILE A 433 55.62 -0.24 19.39
N PHE A 434 55.00 -0.97 18.48
CA PHE A 434 54.91 -0.60 17.07
C PHE A 434 53.51 -0.89 16.54
N HIS A 435 53.16 -0.30 15.40
CA HIS A 435 51.92 -0.60 14.68
C HIS A 435 52.26 -1.27 13.35
N SER A 436 51.41 -2.21 12.92
CA SER A 436 51.51 -2.80 11.58
C SER A 436 51.29 -1.73 10.52
N ALA A 437 52.01 -1.81 9.39
CA ALA A 437 51.78 -0.97 8.21
C ALA A 437 50.51 -1.38 7.44
N ILE A 438 50.05 -2.63 7.62
CA ILE A 438 48.80 -3.15 7.07
C ILE A 438 47.69 -3.01 8.13
N PRO A 439 46.45 -2.64 7.75
CA PRO A 439 45.32 -2.57 8.68
C PRO A 439 45.12 -3.88 9.46
N SER A 440 45.04 -3.76 10.78
CA SER A 440 44.83 -4.87 11.70
C SER A 440 43.54 -5.61 11.39
N GLN A 441 43.58 -6.94 11.45
CA GLN A 441 42.39 -7.77 11.23
C GLN A 441 41.75 -8.16 12.56
N TRP A 442 40.48 -7.86 12.71
CA TRP A 442 39.69 -8.17 13.91
C TRP A 442 38.62 -9.20 13.56
N ARG A 443 38.58 -10.30 14.29
CA ARG A 443 37.64 -11.40 14.07
C ARG A 443 36.61 -11.48 15.19
N LEU A 444 35.33 -11.48 14.86
CA LEU A 444 34.24 -11.57 15.84
C LEU A 444 34.27 -12.93 16.54
N LEU A 445 34.33 -12.93 17.86
CA LEU A 445 34.22 -14.13 18.68
C LEU A 445 32.80 -14.33 19.20
N ASP A 446 32.16 -13.26 19.65
CA ASP A 446 30.89 -13.33 20.38
C ASP A 446 30.16 -11.98 20.31
N ARG A 447 28.82 -12.01 20.27
CA ARG A 447 27.98 -10.79 20.23
C ARG A 447 27.47 -10.37 21.62
N ARG A 448 27.73 -11.16 22.67
CA ARG A 448 27.24 -10.87 24.02
C ARG A 448 27.92 -9.63 24.61
N LEU A 449 27.17 -8.88 25.41
CA LEU A 449 27.63 -7.66 26.08
C LEU A 449 28.58 -7.94 27.27
N GLN A 450 28.66 -9.18 27.74
CA GLN A 450 29.41 -9.58 28.94
C GLN A 450 30.52 -10.60 28.62
N GLN A 451 31.64 -10.50 29.33
CA GLN A 451 32.78 -11.40 29.20
C GLN A 451 32.44 -12.78 29.80
N ARG A 452 32.85 -13.88 29.14
CA ARG A 452 32.80 -15.22 29.74
C ARG A 452 33.83 -15.27 30.88
N LEU A 453 33.40 -15.53 32.11
CA LEU A 453 34.30 -15.98 33.17
C LEU A 453 34.82 -17.38 32.78
N PRO A 454 36.11 -17.69 33.02
CA PRO A 454 36.65 -19.00 32.71
C PRO A 454 35.90 -20.08 33.52
N GLU A 455 35.53 -21.14 32.82
CA GLU A 455 34.79 -22.29 33.33
C GLU A 455 35.67 -23.01 34.37
N GLN A 456 35.31 -22.91 35.66
CA GLN A 456 35.91 -23.75 36.69
C GLN A 456 35.40 -25.18 36.48
N GLU A 457 36.33 -26.10 36.30
CA GLU A 457 36.10 -27.53 36.16
C GLU A 457 35.12 -28.04 37.23
N ALA A 458 33.96 -28.54 36.78
CA ALA A 458 32.95 -29.13 37.63
C ALA A 458 33.44 -30.50 38.15
N SER A 459 34.00 -30.50 39.36
CA SER A 459 34.16 -31.71 40.18
C SER A 459 32.82 -32.08 40.81
N VAL A 460 32.19 -33.10 40.25
CA VAL A 460 31.01 -33.81 40.78
C VAL A 460 31.31 -34.40 42.16
N LYS A 461 30.47 -34.12 43.16
CA LYS A 461 30.18 -35.05 44.25
C LYS A 461 28.67 -35.14 44.44
N HIS A 462 28.16 -36.34 44.15
CA HIS A 462 26.82 -36.81 44.49
C HIS A 462 26.64 -36.80 46.02
N GLU A 463 25.52 -36.27 46.48
CA GLU A 463 24.90 -36.78 47.70
C GLU A 463 23.39 -36.89 47.49
N VAL A 464 22.97 -38.15 47.39
CA VAL A 464 21.58 -38.61 47.30
C VAL A 464 21.03 -38.64 48.72
N LYS A 465 19.90 -37.97 48.99
CA LYS A 465 19.05 -38.29 50.13
C LYS A 465 17.65 -38.68 49.66
N THR A 466 17.31 -39.91 50.02
CA THR A 466 16.12 -40.69 49.70
C THR A 466 14.91 -40.36 50.58
N ALA A 467 13.72 -40.44 49.95
CA ALA A 467 12.45 -41.04 50.40
C ALA A 467 11.60 -40.34 51.51
N PRO A 468 10.27 -40.61 51.62
CA PRO A 468 9.50 -41.69 50.98
C PRO A 468 8.11 -41.36 50.36
N THR A 469 7.72 -42.26 49.44
CA THR A 469 6.37 -42.66 48.99
C THR A 469 5.53 -43.22 50.15
N THR A 470 4.20 -43.10 50.28
CA THR A 470 3.00 -43.62 49.53
C THR A 470 1.77 -43.42 50.51
N PRO A 471 0.48 -43.78 50.26
CA PRO A 471 -0.19 -44.35 49.07
C PRO A 471 -1.58 -43.73 48.70
N GLU A 472 -2.14 -44.26 47.62
CA GLU A 472 -3.54 -44.17 47.16
C GLU A 472 -4.61 -44.64 48.17
N SER A 473 -5.81 -44.07 48.08
CA SER A 473 -7.07 -44.80 48.29
C SER A 473 -8.25 -44.14 47.54
N THR A 474 -8.70 -44.80 46.48
CA THR A 474 -10.09 -45.20 46.16
C THR A 474 -11.30 -44.33 46.58
N GLY A 475 -12.17 -44.05 45.59
CA GLY A 475 -13.59 -44.41 45.68
C GLY A 475 -14.63 -43.29 45.49
N GLY A 476 -15.55 -43.47 44.53
CA GLY A 476 -16.93 -42.99 44.65
C GLY A 476 -17.55 -42.22 43.49
N GLU A 477 -18.04 -42.94 42.48
CA GLU A 477 -19.15 -42.49 41.62
C GLU A 477 -20.44 -42.35 42.44
N ALA A 478 -21.24 -41.31 42.17
CA ALA A 478 -22.69 -41.34 42.35
C ALA A 478 -23.38 -40.30 41.45
N VAL A 479 -23.97 -40.80 40.37
CA VAL A 479 -25.05 -40.17 39.60
C VAL A 479 -26.37 -40.51 40.31
N VAL A 480 -27.15 -39.51 40.74
CA VAL A 480 -28.61 -39.65 40.92
C VAL A 480 -29.32 -38.35 40.55
N SER A 481 -30.32 -38.54 39.67
CA SER A 481 -31.32 -37.63 39.14
C SER A 481 -32.49 -37.30 40.10
N ARG A 482 -33.25 -36.24 39.75
CA ARG A 482 -34.57 -35.76 40.28
C ARG A 482 -34.44 -34.83 41.49
N ASN A 483 -34.96 -33.61 41.52
CA ASN A 483 -36.09 -32.95 40.82
C ASN A 483 -35.72 -31.60 40.21
#